data_AF-A0A3D8HCT1-F1
#
_entry.id   AF-A0A3D8HCT1-F1
#
_cell.length_a   1.000
_cell.length_b   1.000
_cell.length_c   1.000
_cell.angle_alpha   90.00
_cell.angle_beta   90.00
_cell.angle_gamma   90.00
#
_symmetry.space_group_name_H-M   'P 1'
#
loop_
_entity.id
_entity.type
_entity.pdbx_description
1 polymer ?
#
loop_
_entity_poly.entity_id
_entity_poly.type
_entity_poly.pdbx_seq_one_letter_code
_entity_poly.pdbx_strand_id
1 'polypeptide(L)' 'MTDPTLLSLAQIVLPCEVLESFDIVKVESNKTEIHIHLDEKLYETLRKDVHFESKGFIPAVSITDFPIRD' A
#
# COMPACT_ATOMS: atom_id res chain seq x y z
N MET A 1 8.65 20.39 5.53
CA MET A 1 9.76 19.65 6.16
C MET A 1 9.13 18.48 6.88
N THR A 2 9.48 17.25 6.51
CA THR A 2 9.02 16.03 7.16
C THR A 2 9.57 15.97 8.59
N ASP A 3 8.71 15.73 9.57
CA ASP A 3 9.13 15.57 10.97
C ASP A 3 9.87 14.23 11.12
N PRO A 4 11.16 14.22 11.50
CA PRO A 4 11.95 12.99 11.59
C PRO A 4 11.40 12.02 12.65
N THR A 5 10.72 12.53 13.67
CA THR A 5 10.10 11.74 14.73
C THR A 5 8.88 10.99 14.20
N LEU A 6 8.07 11.67 13.38
CA LEU A 6 6.86 11.11 12.80
C LEU A 6 7.19 10.06 11.73
N LEU A 7 8.26 10.28 10.98
CA LEU A 7 8.80 9.29 10.05
C LEU A 7 9.29 8.04 10.79
N SER A 8 10.03 8.21 11.89
CA SER A 8 10.51 7.08 12.71
C SER A 8 9.35 6.28 13.30
N LEU A 9 8.30 6.96 13.76
CA LEU A 9 7.08 6.31 14.23
C LEU A 9 6.42 5.50 13.11
N ALA A 10 6.26 6.09 11.92
CA ALA A 10 5.69 5.41 10.76
C ALA A 10 6.47 4.13 10.40
N GLN A 11 7.80 4.16 10.47
CA GLN A 11 8.66 3.00 10.24
C GLN A 11 8.54 1.89 11.31
N ILE A 12 8.12 2.24 12.53
CA ILE A 12 7.95 1.27 13.63
C ILE A 12 6.55 0.64 13.60
N VAL A 13 5.52 1.42 13.25
CA VAL A 13 4.13 0.97 13.32
C VAL A 13 3.66 0.25 12.06
N LEU A 14 4.28 0.52 10.91
CA LEU A 14 3.91 -0.13 9.65
C LEU A 14 4.46 -1.55 9.60
N PRO A 15 3.68 -2.52 9.10
CA PRO A 15 4.16 -3.88 8.87
C PRO A 15 5.38 -3.91 7.94
N CYS A 16 6.25 -4.89 8.14
CA CYS A 16 7.47 -5.05 7.34
C CYS A 16 7.17 -5.16 5.84
N GLU A 17 6.09 -5.86 5.47
CA GLU A 17 5.67 -6.05 4.08
C GLU A 17 5.33 -4.71 3.41
N VAL A 18 4.72 -3.78 4.14
CA VAL A 18 4.42 -2.43 3.64
C VAL A 18 5.73 -1.66 3.43
N LEU A 19 6.68 -1.77 4.35
CA LEU A 19 7.98 -1.10 4.23
C LEU A 19 8.87 -1.70 3.12
N GLU A 20 8.68 -2.98 2.79
CA GLU A 20 9.38 -3.65 1.69
C GLU A 20 8.82 -3.29 0.32
N SER A 21 7.49 -3.11 0.23
CA SER A 21 6.79 -2.82 -1.02
C SER A 21 6.54 -1.34 -1.29
N PHE A 22 6.63 -0.46 -0.29
CA PHE A 22 6.32 0.96 -0.44
C PHE A 22 7.40 1.86 0.16
N ASP A 23 7.54 3.06 -0.44
CA ASP A 23 8.33 4.17 0.09
C ASP A 23 7.42 5.17 0.80
N ILE A 24 7.84 5.63 1.99
CA ILE A 24 7.13 6.69 2.72
C ILE A 24 7.50 8.04 2.09
N VAL A 25 6.56 8.64 1.35
CA VAL A 25 6.80 9.91 0.65
C VAL A 25 6.45 11.13 1.49
N LYS A 26 5.54 10.98 2.45
CA LYS A 26 5.11 12.07 3.33
C LYS A 26 4.48 11.53 4.60
N VAL A 27 4.71 12.21 5.72
CA VAL A 27 3.98 11.95 6.96
C VAL A 27 3.50 13.28 7.54
N GLU A 28 2.21 13.36 7.82
CA GLU A 28 1.55 14.52 8.42
C GLU A 28 0.71 14.07 9.60
N SER A 29 0.53 14.95 10.58
CA SER A 29 -0.35 14.69 11.71
C SER A 29 -1.30 15.86 11.92
N ASN A 30 -2.52 15.53 12.33
CA ASN A 30 -3.50 16.49 12.81
C ASN A 30 -3.78 16.21 14.30
N LYS A 31 -4.80 16.85 14.90
CA LYS A 31 -5.07 16.71 16.34
C LYS A 31 -5.48 15.29 16.77
N THR A 32 -5.97 14.46 15.84
CA THR A 32 -6.58 13.16 16.15
C THR A 32 -5.98 12.01 15.36
N GLU A 33 -5.25 12.28 14.28
CA GLU A 33 -4.81 11.29 13.31
C GLU A 33 -3.41 11.58 12.78
N ILE A 34 -2.79 10.53 12.24
CA ILE A 34 -1.54 10.59 11.49
C ILE A 34 -1.83 10.07 10.09
N HIS A 35 -1.47 10.85 9.08
CA HIS A 35 -1.64 10.52 7.67
C HIS A 35 -0.26 10.17 7.09
N ILE A 36 -0.10 8.91 6.69
CA ILE A 36 1.14 8.40 6.08
C ILE A 36 0.86 8.18 4.59
N HIS A 37 1.61 8.87 3.75
CA HIS A 37 1.51 8.74 2.29
C HIS A 37 2.60 7.80 1.79
N LEU A 38 2.19 6.85 0.95
CA LEU A 38 3.02 5.74 0.48
C LEU A 38 2.99 5.71 -1.06
N ASP A 39 4.16 5.53 -1.67
CA ASP A 39 4.29 5.21 -3.09
C ASP A 39 4.82 3.78 -3.24
N GLU A 40 4.29 3.02 -4.20
CA GLU A 40 4.73 1.65 -4.45
C GLU A 40 6.14 1.62 -5.03
N LYS A 41 7.01 0.78 -4.46
CA LYS A 41 8.34 0.53 -4.97
C LYS A 41 8.24 -0.24 -6.27
N LEU A 42 8.80 0.34 -7.32
CA LEU A 42 8.87 -0.33 -8.60
C LEU A 42 10.12 -1.23 -8.65
N TYR A 43 9.91 -2.53 -8.46
CA TYR A 43 11.00 -3.51 -8.57
C TYR A 43 11.60 -3.50 -9.99
N GLU A 44 12.91 -3.30 -10.09
CA GLU A 44 13.61 -3.20 -11.39
C GLU A 44 13.54 -4.48 -12.24
N THR A 45 13.32 -5.63 -11.59
CA THR A 45 13.08 -6.92 -12.25
C THR A 45 11.75 -6.93 -13.00
N LEU A 46 10.75 -6.20 -12.49
CA LEU A 46 9.39 -6.14 -13.03
C LEU A 46 9.26 -5.04 -14.10
N ARG A 47 10.10 -4.00 -14.05
CA ARG A 47 10.20 -2.97 -15.11
C ARG A 47 10.53 -3.52 -16.49
N LYS A 48 11.22 -4.66 -16.58
CA LYS A 48 11.70 -5.25 -17.83
C LYS A 48 10.78 -6.34 -18.37
N ASP A 49 9.80 -6.76 -17.58
CA ASP A 49 8.87 -7.81 -17.98
C ASP A 49 7.70 -7.16 -18.74
N VAL A 50 7.54 -7.53 -20.01
CA VAL A 50 6.50 -7.01 -20.91
C VAL A 50 5.09 -7.39 -20.44
N HIS A 51 4.97 -8.35 -19.51
CA HIS A 51 3.71 -8.78 -18.91
C HIS A 51 3.38 -8.08 -17.59
N PHE A 52 4.26 -7.17 -17.12
CA PHE A 52 4.04 -6.44 -15.88
C PHE A 52 3.20 -5.18 -16.12
N GLU A 53 1.89 -5.38 -16.33
CA GLU A 53 0.91 -4.30 -16.30
C GLU A 53 0.31 -4.16 -14.90
N SER A 54 0.06 -2.91 -14.48
CA SER A 54 -0.75 -2.64 -13.28
C SER A 54 -2.08 -3.35 -13.43
N LYS A 55 -2.45 -4.20 -12.47
CA LYS A 55 -3.72 -4.94 -12.50
C LYS A 55 -4.96 -4.03 -12.37
N GLY A 56 -4.76 -2.72 -12.23
CA GLY A 56 -5.81 -1.75 -11.96
C GLY A 56 -6.45 -1.99 -10.60
N PHE A 57 -7.26 -1.03 -10.16
CA PHE A 57 -8.16 -1.28 -9.04
C PHE A 57 -9.30 -2.14 -9.55
N ILE A 58 -9.37 -3.39 -9.09
CA ILE A 58 -10.47 -4.29 -9.42
C ILE A 58 -11.73 -3.75 -8.73
N PRO A 59 -12.82 -3.47 -9.47
CA PRO A 59 -14.07 -3.03 -8.86
C PRO A 59 -14.59 -4.09 -7.89
N ALA A 60 -15.31 -3.66 -6.85
CA ALA A 60 -15.86 -4.57 -5.85
C ALA A 60 -16.71 -5.66 -6.52
N VAL A 61 -16.32 -6.92 -6.35
CA VAL A 61 -17.07 -8.09 -6.83
C VAL A 61 -17.86 -8.70 -5.68
N SER A 62 -19.13 -9.02 -5.94
CA SER A 62 -19.97 -9.79 -5.04
C SER A 62 -19.84 -11.27 -5.39
N ILE A 63 -19.29 -12.07 -4.46
CA ILE A 63 -19.33 -13.52 -4.56
C ILE A 63 -20.65 -13.96 -3.94
N THR A 64 -21.54 -14.50 -4.75
CA THR A 64 -22.78 -15.14 -4.30
C THR A 64 -22.61 -16.64 -4.44
N ASP A 65 -22.83 -17.36 -3.35
CA ASP A 65 -22.86 -18.82 -3.36
C ASP A 65 -24.10 -19.25 -4.17
N PHE A 66 -23.92 -20.14 -5.15
CA PHE A 66 -25.07 -20.75 -5.80
C PHE A 66 -25.66 -21.76 -4.81
N PRO A 67 -26.98 -21.74 -4.54
CA PRO A 67 -27.55 -22.78 -3.71
C PRO A 67 -27.25 -24.13 -4.35
N ILE A 68 -26.55 -24.99 -3.62
CA ILE A 68 -26.41 -26.40 -3.97
C ILE A 68 -27.85 -26.92 -4.05
N ARG A 69 -28.32 -27.18 -5.26
CA ARG A 69 -29.62 -27.81 -5.47
C ARG A 69 -29.47 -29.24 -4.96
N ASP A 70 -30.32 -29.63 -4.00
CA ASP A 70 -30.54 -31.04 -3.64
C ASP A 70 -30.78 -31.90 -4.88
#